data_AF-A0A6N3C0J8-F1
#
_entry.id   AF-A0A6N3C0J8-F1
#
_cell.length_a   1.000
_cell.length_b   1.000
_cell.length_c   1.000
_cell.angle_alpha   90.00
_cell.angle_beta   90.00
_cell.angle_gamma   90.00
#
_symmetry.space_group_name_H-M   'P 1'
#
loop_
_entity.id
_entity.type
_entity.pdbx_description
1 polymer ?
#
loop_
_entity_poly.entity_id
_entity_poly.type
_entity_poly.pdbx_seq_one_letter_code
_entity_poly.pdbx_strand_id
1 'polypeptide(L)'
;MIKFGQNVYREHYLFRLPDGFMVSVAKGYYSTYGGDKGFWEMAIINPKGGIDYDVDEDIFRGDVLGYLTDVNVIDILSELKRRHKHRRTITHMFNTVILRDEESD
;
A
#
# COMPACT_ATOMS: atom_id res chain seq x y z
N MET A 1 9.98 13.36 29.65
CA MET A 1 9.16 12.29 29.02
C MET A 1 7.97 12.94 28.36
N ILE A 2 7.94 13.03 27.03
CA ILE A 2 6.82 13.62 26.29
C ILE A 2 5.75 12.54 26.10
N LYS A 3 4.51 12.87 26.47
CA LYS A 3 3.34 11.97 26.35
C LYS A 3 3.00 11.78 24.86
N PHE A 4 3.27 10.61 24.29
CA PHE A 4 2.73 10.17 23.00
C PHE A 4 1.27 9.74 23.21
N GLY A 5 0.37 10.71 23.27
CA GLY A 5 -1.06 10.50 23.48
C GLY A 5 -1.91 11.43 22.62
N GLN A 6 -1.45 11.74 21.41
CA GLN A 6 -2.28 12.40 20.42
C GLN A 6 -2.65 11.37 19.38
N ASN A 7 -3.95 11.13 19.23
CA ASN A 7 -4.50 10.31 18.15
C ASN A 7 -4.21 11.07 16.84
N VAL A 8 -3.07 10.75 16.21
CA VAL A 8 -2.50 11.50 15.07
C VAL A 8 -3.42 11.42 13.84
N TYR A 9 -4.20 10.34 13.76
CA TYR A 9 -5.21 10.09 12.74
C TYR A 9 -6.60 10.03 13.37
N ARG A 10 -7.58 10.64 12.70
CA ARG A 10 -8.99 10.50 13.07
C ARG A 10 -9.52 9.15 12.61
N GLU A 11 -9.06 8.73 11.42
CA GLU A 11 -9.46 7.49 10.75
C GLU A 11 -8.23 6.88 10.08
N HIS A 12 -8.03 5.57 10.25
CA HIS A 12 -6.92 4.83 9.66
C HIS A 12 -7.35 3.39 9.33
N TYR A 13 -7.10 2.98 8.10
CA TYR A 13 -7.42 1.66 7.57
C TYR A 13 -6.19 1.02 6.93
N LEU A 14 -6.07 -0.30 7.08
CA LEU A 14 -5.04 -1.10 6.43
C LEU A 14 -5.69 -2.12 5.50
N PHE A 15 -5.33 -2.08 4.22
CA PHE A 15 -5.83 -3.00 3.21
C PHE A 15 -4.71 -3.93 2.76
N ARG A 16 -4.92 -5.25 2.87
CA ARG A 16 -3.94 -6.25 2.41
C ARG A 16 -4.07 -6.49 0.91
N LEU A 17 -2.95 -6.45 0.21
CA LEU A 17 -2.84 -6.80 -1.20
C LEU A 17 -2.49 -8.29 -1.37
N PRO A 18 -2.79 -8.90 -2.53
CA PRO A 18 -2.64 -10.34 -2.73
C PRO A 18 -1.22 -10.90 -2.57
N ASP A 19 -0.18 -10.12 -2.80
CA ASP A 19 1.23 -10.52 -2.71
C ASP A 19 1.87 -10.23 -1.34
N GLY A 20 1.07 -9.78 -0.37
CA GLY A 20 1.52 -9.56 1.01
C GLY A 20 1.87 -8.10 1.33
N PHE A 21 1.93 -7.23 0.33
CA PHE A 21 1.96 -5.78 0.58
C PHE A 21 0.66 -5.31 1.24
N MET A 22 0.70 -4.15 1.88
CA MET A 22 -0.47 -3.50 2.44
C MET A 22 -0.54 -2.04 2.00
N VAL A 23 -1.72 -1.45 2.07
CA VAL A 23 -1.93 -0.03 1.84
C VAL A 23 -2.51 0.59 3.11
N SER A 24 -1.79 1.55 3.66
CA SER A 24 -2.26 2.45 4.71
C SER A 24 -3.09 3.55 4.10
N VAL A 25 -4.32 3.74 4.58
CA VAL A 25 -5.21 4.82 4.17
C VAL A 25 -5.59 5.59 5.42
N ALA A 26 -5.13 6.82 5.54
CA ALA A 26 -5.25 7.61 6.76
C ALA A 26 -5.87 8.98 6.49
N LYS A 27 -6.55 9.51 7.50
CA LYS A 27 -7.11 10.86 7.51
C LYS A 27 -6.99 11.45 8.90
N GLY A 28 -6.31 12.58 8.99
CA GLY A 28 -5.96 13.24 10.25
C GLY A 28 -5.80 14.75 10.07
N TYR A 29 -6.31 15.51 11.03
CA TYR A 29 -6.34 16.98 10.93
C TYR A 29 -4.96 17.64 10.87
N TYR A 30 -3.97 17.07 11.56
CA TYR A 30 -2.68 17.76 11.78
C TYR A 30 -1.49 17.11 11.07
N SER A 31 -1.63 15.86 10.62
CA SER A 31 -0.50 15.06 10.13
C SER A 31 -0.77 14.35 8.81
N THR A 32 -1.94 14.57 8.20
CA THR A 32 -2.22 14.03 6.86
C THR A 32 -2.41 15.15 5.85
N TYR A 33 -2.04 14.90 4.61
CA TYR A 33 -2.21 15.85 3.52
C TYR A 33 -3.70 16.12 3.23
N GLY A 34 -4.18 17.29 3.66
CA GLY A 34 -5.55 17.76 3.41
C GLY A 34 -6.62 17.15 4.33
N GLY A 35 -6.23 16.47 5.40
CA GLY A 35 -7.18 15.86 6.34
C GLY A 35 -8.09 16.87 7.05
N ASP A 36 -7.60 18.09 7.28
CA ASP A 36 -8.39 19.23 7.78
C ASP A 36 -9.53 19.63 6.82
N LYS A 37 -9.33 19.37 5.52
CA LYS A 37 -10.31 19.57 4.43
C LYS A 37 -11.12 18.31 4.11
N GLY A 38 -10.92 17.23 4.86
CA GLY A 38 -11.66 15.99 4.67
C GLY A 38 -11.01 14.99 3.70
N PHE A 39 -9.80 15.22 3.23
CA PHE A 39 -9.10 14.31 2.32
C PHE A 39 -8.35 13.18 3.03
N TRP A 40 -8.05 12.13 2.27
CA TRP A 40 -7.25 10.99 2.67
C TRP A 40 -5.82 11.10 2.15
N GLU A 41 -4.94 10.33 2.77
CA GLU A 41 -3.64 9.98 2.22
C GLU A 41 -3.43 8.47 2.20
N MET A 42 -2.54 8.02 1.30
CA MET A 42 -2.23 6.62 1.09
C MET A 42 -0.73 6.38 1.07
N ALA A 43 -0.29 5.30 1.72
CA ALA A 43 1.09 4.82 1.67
C ALA A 43 1.11 3.30 1.49
N ILE A 44 2.03 2.79 0.67
CA ILE A 44 2.23 1.35 0.52
C ILE A 44 3.23 0.85 1.56
N ILE A 45 2.93 -0.31 2.15
CA ILE A 45 3.70 -0.95 3.21
C ILE A 45 4.16 -2.31 2.69
N ASN A 46 5.46 -2.56 2.72
CA ASN A 46 6.03 -3.83 2.34
C ASN A 46 5.69 -4.96 3.33
N PRO A 47 5.88 -6.24 2.95
CA PRO A 47 5.59 -7.37 3.84
C PRO A 47 6.39 -7.39 5.15
N LYS A 48 7.46 -6.61 5.27
CA LYS A 48 8.25 -6.45 6.50
C LYS A 48 7.69 -5.36 7.44
N GLY A 49 6.67 -4.63 7.02
CA GLY A 49 5.99 -3.60 7.81
C GLY A 49 6.54 -2.18 7.65
N GLY A 50 7.50 -1.96 6.73
CA GLY A 50 8.01 -0.62 6.41
C GLY A 50 7.27 0.03 5.25
N ILE A 51 7.21 1.35 5.21
CA ILE A 51 6.77 2.09 4.01
C ILE A 51 7.74 1.78 2.88
N ASP A 52 7.21 1.55 1.69
CA ASP A 52 7.96 1.27 0.48
C ASP A 52 7.70 2.38 -0.54
N TYR A 53 8.76 3.03 -1.01
CA TYR A 53 8.65 4.15 -1.95
C TYR A 53 8.93 3.72 -3.40
N ASP A 54 9.46 2.51 -3.60
CA ASP A 54 9.92 2.05 -4.91
C ASP A 54 8.82 1.25 -5.65
N VAL A 55 7.83 0.73 -4.92
CA VAL A 55 6.75 -0.07 -5.48
C VAL A 55 5.59 0.80 -5.96
N ASP A 56 5.11 0.53 -7.18
CA ASP A 56 4.03 1.27 -7.85
C ASP A 56 4.31 2.78 -7.88
N GLU A 57 5.57 3.14 -8.14
CA GLU A 57 6.07 4.51 -8.25
C GLU A 57 5.26 5.35 -9.24
N ASP A 58 4.68 4.76 -10.29
CA ASP A 58 3.81 5.49 -11.22
C ASP A 58 2.49 5.98 -10.58
N ILE A 59 2.05 5.32 -9.50
CA ILE A 59 0.87 5.68 -8.70
C ILE A 59 1.28 6.61 -7.55
N PHE A 60 2.27 6.20 -6.75
CA PHE A 60 2.68 6.87 -5.51
C PHE A 60 3.72 7.98 -5.72
N ARG A 61 4.38 8.01 -6.88
CA ARG A 61 5.42 8.99 -7.24
C ARG A 61 6.58 9.05 -6.23
N GLY A 62 6.94 7.89 -5.68
CA GLY A 62 8.03 7.78 -4.71
C GLY A 62 7.72 8.34 -3.32
N ASP A 63 6.46 8.64 -3.01
CA ASP A 63 6.06 9.27 -1.74
C ASP A 63 4.66 8.81 -1.26
N VAL A 64 4.21 9.33 -0.12
CA VAL A 64 2.84 9.26 0.35
C VAL A 64 1.93 10.07 -0.57
N LEU A 65 0.87 9.44 -1.05
CA LEU A 65 -0.11 10.09 -1.93
C LEU A 65 -1.19 10.79 -1.10
N GLY A 66 -1.25 12.12 -1.14
CA GLY A 66 -2.17 12.94 -0.35
C GLY A 66 -3.35 13.55 -1.12
N TYR A 67 -4.20 14.29 -0.40
CA TYR A 67 -5.34 15.05 -0.96
C TYR A 67 -6.37 14.20 -1.73
N LEU A 68 -6.61 12.97 -1.26
CA LEU A 68 -7.46 12.01 -1.94
C LEU A 68 -8.91 12.09 -1.49
N THR A 69 -9.83 12.09 -2.45
CA THR A 69 -11.27 11.86 -2.17
C THR A 69 -11.55 10.37 -1.97
N ASP A 70 -12.73 10.03 -1.45
CA ASP A 70 -13.16 8.63 -1.31
C ASP A 70 -13.10 7.87 -2.65
N VAL A 71 -13.49 8.53 -3.74
CA VAL A 71 -13.44 7.95 -5.10
C VAL A 71 -11.99 7.66 -5.50
N ASN A 72 -11.07 8.59 -5.26
CA ASN A 72 -9.66 8.35 -5.57
C ASN A 72 -9.11 7.15 -4.79
N VAL A 73 -9.44 7.05 -3.49
CA VAL A 73 -9.01 5.92 -2.66
C VAL A 73 -9.53 4.60 -3.22
N ILE A 74 -10.82 4.53 -3.57
CA ILE A 74 -11.44 3.30 -4.10
C ILE A 74 -10.80 2.87 -5.43
N ASP A 75 -10.59 3.82 -6.34
CA ASP A 75 -10.02 3.55 -7.66
C ASP A 75 -8.58 3.05 -7.54
N ILE A 76 -7.77 3.71 -6.71
CA ILE A 76 -6.37 3.34 -6.49
C ILE A 76 -6.26 1.97 -5.81
N LEU A 77 -7.05 1.71 -4.76
CA LEU A 77 -7.06 0.40 -4.10
C LEU A 77 -7.45 -0.74 -5.06
N SER A 78 -8.40 -0.48 -5.96
CA SER A 78 -8.85 -1.45 -6.95
C SER A 78 -7.73 -1.77 -7.95
N GLU A 79 -7.03 -0.75 -8.45
CA GLU A 79 -5.91 -0.93 -9.36
C GLU A 79 -4.72 -1.65 -8.70
N LEU A 80 -4.34 -1.26 -7.47
CA LEU A 80 -3.30 -1.94 -6.71
C LEU A 80 -3.64 -3.42 -6.49
N LYS A 81 -4.87 -3.71 -6.05
CA LYS A 81 -5.32 -5.10 -5.88
C LYS A 81 -5.18 -5.91 -7.18
N ARG A 82 -5.51 -5.31 -8.32
CA ARG A 82 -5.37 -5.94 -9.65
C ARG A 82 -3.89 -6.20 -9.98
N ARG A 83 -3.00 -5.22 -9.85
CA ARG A 83 -1.56 -5.35 -10.17
C ARG A 83 -0.88 -6.41 -9.30
N HIS A 84 -1.09 -6.35 -8.00
CA HIS A 84 -0.45 -7.26 -7.03
C HIS A 84 -0.99 -8.69 -7.11
N LYS A 85 -2.23 -8.89 -7.59
CA LYS A 85 -2.73 -10.23 -7.93
C LYS A 85 -1.90 -10.87 -9.04
N HIS A 86 -1.60 -10.12 -10.11
CA HIS A 86 -0.86 -10.63 -11.26
C HIS A 86 0.63 -10.82 -10.96
N ARG A 87 1.24 -9.96 -10.13
CA ARG A 87 2.61 -10.14 -9.64
C ARG A 87 2.77 -11.49 -8.93
N ARG A 88 1.84 -11.84 -8.04
CA ARG A 88 1.86 -13.15 -7.36
C ARG A 88 1.75 -14.32 -8.34
N THR A 89 0.89 -14.22 -9.35
CA THR A 89 0.76 -15.26 -10.39
C THR A 89 2.05 -15.43 -11.18
N ILE A 90 2.70 -14.33 -11.57
CA ILE A 90 3.98 -14.36 -12.30
C ILE A 90 5.09 -14.97 -11.44
N THR A 91 5.28 -14.49 -10.20
CA THR A 91 6.29 -15.04 -9.29
C THR A 91 6.05 -16.53 -9.01
N HIS A 92 4.78 -16.95 -8.86
CA HIS A 92 4.46 -18.35 -8.69
C HIS A 92 4.79 -19.18 -9.94
N MET A 93 4.44 -18.70 -11.14
CA MET A 93 4.78 -19.39 -12.40
C MET A 93 6.29 -19.52 -12.57
N PHE A 94 7.08 -18.46 -12.33
CA PHE A 94 8.54 -18.54 -12.43
C PHE A 94 9.15 -19.47 -11.38
N ASN A 95 8.71 -19.39 -10.12
CA ASN A 95 9.20 -20.32 -9.10
C ASN A 95 8.79 -21.77 -9.39
N THR A 96 7.58 -22.01 -9.92
CA THR A 96 7.14 -23.35 -10.32
C THR A 96 7.95 -23.88 -11.51
N VAL A 97 8.31 -23.03 -12.47
CA VAL A 97 9.20 -23.42 -13.58
C VAL A 97 10.60 -23.74 -13.07
N ILE A 98 11.19 -22.87 -12.24
CA ILE A 98 12.52 -23.11 -11.65
C ILE A 98 12.54 -24.38 -10.79
N LEU A 99 11.50 -24.64 -9.99
CA LEU A 99 11.42 -25.86 -9.19
C LEU A 99 11.21 -27.13 -10.02
N ARG A 100 10.60 -27.05 -11.23
CA ARG A 100 10.47 -28.21 -12.12
C ARG A 100 11.79 -28.55 -12.82
N ASP A 101 12.60 -27.55 -13.14
CA ASP A 101 13.89 -27.76 -13.79
C ASP A 101 14.96 -28.29 -12.80
N GLU A 102 14.81 -28.05 -11.50
CA GLU A 102 15.73 -28.53 -10.44
C GLU A 102 15.37 -29.94 -9.89
N GLU A 103 14.21 -30.51 -10.26
CA GLU A 103 13.80 -31.88 -9.90
C GLU A 103 13.98 -32.91 -11.05
N SER A 104 14.66 -32.53 -12.13
CA SER A 104 14.91 -33.41 -13.29
C SER A 104 16.39 -33.82 -13.38
N ASP A 105 16.70 -34.96 -12.73
CA ASP A 105 17.91 -35.83 -12.79
C ASP A 105 19.31 -35.24 -12.52
#